data_AF-A0A163LWL3-F1
#
_entry.id   AF-A0A163LWL3-F1
#
_cell.length_a   1.000
_cell.length_b   1.000
_cell.length_c   1.000
_cell.angle_alpha   90.00
_cell.angle_beta   90.00
_cell.angle_gamma   90.00
#
_symmetry.space_group_name_H-M   'P 1'
#
loop_
_entity.id
_entity.type
_entity.pdbx_description
1 polymer ?
#
loop_
_entity_poly.entity_id
_entity_poly.type
_entity_poly.pdbx_seq_one_letter_code
_entity_poly.pdbx_strand_id
1 'polypeptide(L)'
;MINLESRLENIEDRFVNIDTYLCKHDFTLAGNWDYKHGYLDKRLDQDRMVWLRIPFRVTKGSLDGECGGCHATIKLGRPFVFRHIYNKGTDKHAAPHLLGALFDQFQSPIDPDATVDDMWVEQARNVLNEVETGYLH
;
A
#
# COMPACT_ATOMS: atom_id res chain seq x y z
N MET A 1 -6.43 10.02 -6.31
CA MET A 1 -6.74 8.84 -5.44
C MET A 1 -8.22 8.52 -5.55
N ILE A 2 -8.62 7.24 -5.59
CA ILE A 2 -10.02 6.81 -5.66
C ILE A 2 -10.30 5.82 -4.52
N ASN A 3 -11.24 6.16 -3.62
CA ASN A 3 -11.67 5.26 -2.55
C ASN A 3 -12.52 4.12 -3.11
N LEU A 4 -12.38 2.93 -2.51
CA LEU A 4 -13.18 1.76 -2.82
C LEU A 4 -14.04 1.42 -1.61
N GLU A 5 -15.32 1.12 -1.84
CA GLU A 5 -16.15 0.47 -0.83
C GLU A 5 -15.57 -0.92 -0.53
N SER A 6 -15.43 -1.26 0.74
CA SER A 6 -14.90 -2.57 1.12
C SER A 6 -15.57 -3.17 2.34
N ARG A 7 -15.78 -4.49 2.30
CA ARG A 7 -16.18 -5.28 3.47
C ARG A 7 -15.05 -5.48 4.48
N LEU A 8 -13.80 -5.20 4.08
CA LEU A 8 -12.67 -5.19 5.00
C LEU A 8 -12.70 -3.98 5.94
N GLU A 9 -13.42 -2.92 5.59
CA GLU A 9 -13.51 -1.74 6.43
C GLU A 9 -14.03 -2.09 7.82
N ASN A 10 -13.35 -1.57 8.83
CA ASN A 10 -13.65 -1.79 10.24
C ASN A 10 -13.43 -3.20 10.78
N ILE A 11 -12.96 -4.15 9.98
CA ILE A 11 -12.47 -5.43 10.49
C ILE A 11 -11.33 -5.15 11.49
N GLU A 12 -11.42 -5.79 12.65
CA GLU A 12 -10.42 -5.71 13.70
C GLU A 12 -9.92 -7.13 14.02
N ASP A 13 -8.62 -7.37 13.79
CA ASP A 13 -7.96 -8.65 14.08
C ASP A 13 -6.47 -8.41 14.37
N ARG A 14 -5.76 -9.46 14.76
CA ARG A 14 -4.31 -9.44 14.93
C ARG A 14 -3.63 -9.11 13.61
N PHE A 15 -2.66 -8.20 13.68
CA PHE A 15 -1.85 -7.80 12.52
C PHE A 15 -1.29 -9.03 11.78
N VAL A 16 -0.73 -9.99 12.52
CA VAL A 16 -0.14 -11.20 11.93
C VAL A 16 -1.15 -12.03 11.11
N ASN A 17 -2.43 -12.07 11.49
CA ASN A 17 -3.44 -12.83 10.75
C ASN A 17 -3.74 -12.13 9.42
N ILE A 18 -3.98 -10.82 9.49
CA ILE A 18 -4.26 -9.97 8.33
C ILE A 18 -3.07 -9.95 7.37
N ASP A 19 -1.87 -9.72 7.88
CA ASP A 19 -0.64 -9.66 7.10
C ASP A 19 -0.31 -11.01 6.44
N THR A 20 -0.39 -12.12 7.19
CA THR A 20 -0.16 -13.47 6.64
C THR A 20 -1.16 -13.81 5.54
N TYR A 21 -2.43 -13.40 5.69
CA TYR A 21 -3.44 -13.63 4.67
C TYR A 21 -3.19 -12.76 3.43
N LEU A 22 -3.04 -11.45 3.62
CA LEU A 22 -2.85 -10.49 2.52
C LEU A 22 -1.53 -10.70 1.78
N CYS A 23 -0.47 -11.16 2.45
CA CYS A 23 0.78 -11.54 1.81
C CYS A 23 0.60 -12.67 0.77
N LYS A 24 -0.36 -13.58 0.96
CA LYS A 24 -0.69 -14.61 -0.06
C LYS A 24 -1.34 -14.04 -1.30
N HIS A 25 -1.87 -12.81 -1.22
CA HIS A 25 -2.44 -12.04 -2.32
C HIS A 25 -1.50 -10.90 -2.77
N ASP A 26 -0.20 -11.04 -2.54
CA ASP A 26 0.88 -10.08 -2.89
C ASP A 26 0.74 -8.67 -2.31
N PHE A 27 0.08 -8.53 -1.15
CA PHE A 27 0.18 -7.29 -0.38
C PHE A 27 1.45 -7.30 0.46
N THR A 28 2.01 -6.11 0.66
CA THR A 28 3.17 -5.91 1.53
C THR A 28 2.98 -4.69 2.42
N LEU A 29 3.50 -4.72 3.64
CA LEU A 29 3.59 -3.55 4.51
C LEU A 29 4.40 -2.44 3.84
N ALA A 30 3.77 -1.29 3.62
CA ALA A 30 4.42 -0.12 3.04
C ALA A 30 5.46 0.44 4.02
N GLY A 31 6.57 0.98 3.51
CA GLY A 31 7.67 1.48 4.33
C GLY A 31 7.35 2.71 5.21
N ASN A 32 6.18 3.32 5.04
CA ASN A 32 5.73 4.50 5.79
C ASN A 32 4.78 4.17 6.95
N TRP A 33 5.03 3.07 7.66
CA TRP A 33 4.29 2.68 8.87
C TRP A 33 4.90 3.32 10.14
N ASP A 34 4.08 3.48 11.17
CA ASP A 34 4.48 3.86 12.52
C ASP A 34 3.80 2.93 13.56
N TYR A 35 4.12 3.09 14.85
CA TYR A 35 3.59 2.24 15.92
C TYR A 35 2.05 2.18 16.03
N LYS A 36 1.33 3.11 15.39
CA LYS A 36 -0.12 3.30 15.42
C LYS A 36 -0.80 3.16 14.07
N HIS A 37 -0.11 3.36 12.95
CA HIS A 37 -0.69 3.36 11.61
C HIS A 37 0.20 2.65 10.62
N GLY A 38 -0.40 2.04 9.61
CA GLY A 38 0.34 1.48 8.49
C GLY A 38 -0.54 1.29 7.28
N TYR A 39 0.08 0.82 6.21
CA TYR A 39 -0.57 0.57 4.94
C TYR A 39 -0.12 -0.77 4.40
N LEU A 40 -1.06 -1.55 3.86
CA LEU A 40 -0.78 -2.76 3.10
C LEU A 40 -1.03 -2.46 1.63
N ASP A 41 0.02 -2.59 0.82
CA ASP A 41 0.01 -2.19 -0.58
C ASP A 41 0.14 -3.40 -1.49
N LYS A 42 -0.70 -3.44 -2.53
CA LYS A 42 -0.53 -4.32 -3.70
C LYS A 42 -0.31 -3.47 -4.94
N ARG A 43 0.76 -3.78 -5.67
CA ARG A 43 1.03 -3.18 -6.99
C ARG A 43 0.05 -3.74 -8.03
N LEU A 44 -0.52 -2.88 -8.85
CA LEU A 44 -1.45 -3.27 -9.93
C LEU A 44 -0.78 -3.31 -11.31
N ASP A 45 0.29 -2.53 -11.51
CA ASP A 45 1.01 -2.40 -12.77
C ASP A 45 2.42 -3.02 -12.75
N GLN A 46 3.12 -2.98 -13.87
CA GLN A 46 4.53 -3.41 -13.96
C GLN A 46 5.50 -2.28 -13.60
N ASP A 47 5.12 -1.03 -13.88
CA ASP A 47 5.97 0.15 -13.71
C ASP A 47 6.02 0.68 -12.27
N ARG A 48 5.32 0.02 -11.34
CA ARG A 48 5.22 0.39 -9.91
C ARG A 48 4.59 1.76 -9.68
N MET A 49 3.75 2.18 -10.60
CA MET A 49 3.07 3.46 -10.55
C MET A 49 1.67 3.32 -9.97
N VAL A 50 1.01 2.17 -10.02
CA VAL A 50 -0.38 2.03 -9.58
C VAL A 50 -0.50 1.04 -8.43
N TRP A 51 -1.16 1.48 -7.35
CA TRP A 51 -1.21 0.75 -6.09
C TRP A 51 -2.65 0.69 -5.56
N LEU A 52 -3.06 -0.49 -5.11
CA LEU A 52 -4.17 -0.69 -4.19
C LEU A 52 -3.62 -0.69 -2.78
N ARG A 53 -4.12 0.23 -1.95
CA ARG A 53 -3.66 0.42 -0.58
C ARG A 53 -4.80 0.23 0.40
N ILE A 54 -4.54 -0.55 1.45
CA ILE A 54 -5.43 -0.78 2.58
C ILE A 54 -4.80 -0.13 3.81
N PRO A 55 -5.32 1.02 4.28
CA PRO A 55 -4.84 1.63 5.51
C PRO A 55 -5.29 0.82 6.72
N PHE A 56 -4.51 0.84 7.79
CA PHE A 56 -4.92 0.29 9.07
C PHE A 56 -4.40 1.13 10.22
N ARG A 57 -5.04 0.98 11.38
CA ARG A 57 -4.60 1.58 12.64
C ARG A 57 -4.52 0.54 13.75
N VAL A 58 -3.52 0.64 14.61
CA VAL A 58 -3.39 -0.19 15.80
C VAL A 58 -4.45 0.23 16.82
N THR A 59 -5.26 -0.72 17.28
CA THR A 59 -6.26 -0.52 18.34
C THR A 59 -5.76 -1.02 19.70
N LYS A 60 -4.89 -2.04 19.70
CA LYS A 60 -4.28 -2.61 20.91
C LYS A 60 -2.85 -3.06 20.63
N GLY A 61 -1.96 -2.91 21.61
CA GLY A 61 -0.54 -3.24 21.46
C GLY A 61 0.19 -2.20 20.60
N SER A 62 1.29 -2.62 19.98
CA SER A 62 2.12 -1.79 19.09
C SER A 62 2.70 -2.64 17.98
N LEU A 63 2.86 -2.04 16.78
CA LEU A 63 3.70 -2.64 15.76
C LEU A 63 5.16 -2.60 16.21
N ASP A 64 5.75 -3.75 16.49
CA ASP A 64 7.19 -3.93 16.53
C ASP A 64 7.62 -4.43 15.15
N GLY A 65 8.64 -3.82 14.55
CA GLY A 65 9.13 -4.19 13.21
C GLY A 65 9.78 -5.58 13.14
N GLU A 66 9.53 -6.43 14.14
CA GLU A 66 10.05 -7.78 14.26
C GLU A 66 9.02 -8.78 13.73
N CYS A 67 9.33 -9.34 12.55
CA CYS A 67 8.56 -10.45 11.97
C CYS A 67 8.53 -11.63 12.96
N GLY A 68 7.36 -11.90 13.55
CA GLY A 68 7.12 -13.05 14.41
C GLY A 68 6.61 -12.74 15.82
N GLY A 69 6.65 -11.47 16.24
CA GLY A 69 6.27 -11.07 17.62
C GLY A 69 5.05 -10.16 17.73
N CYS A 70 4.54 -9.63 16.62
CA CYS A 70 3.59 -8.53 16.71
C CYS A 70 2.22 -8.96 17.28
N HIS A 71 2.00 -8.64 18.56
CA HIS A 71 0.73 -8.81 19.28
C HIS A 71 -0.25 -7.66 19.01
N ALA A 72 0.04 -6.79 18.05
CA ALA A 72 -0.84 -5.69 17.68
C ALA A 72 -2.18 -6.21 17.15
N THR A 73 -3.27 -5.64 17.67
CA THR A 73 -4.58 -5.70 17.03
C THR A 73 -4.72 -4.45 16.19
N ILE A 74 -5.11 -4.62 14.93
CA ILE A 74 -5.31 -3.52 14.00
C ILE A 74 -6.75 -3.49 13.53
N LYS A 75 -7.22 -2.30 13.19
CA LYS A 75 -8.49 -2.06 12.53
C LYS A 75 -8.22 -1.55 11.12
N LEU A 76 -8.75 -2.26 10.13
CA LEU A 76 -8.66 -1.87 8.73
C LEU A 76 -9.52 -0.63 8.45
N GLY A 77 -8.96 0.27 7.66
CA GLY A 77 -9.64 1.43 7.11
C GLY A 77 -10.04 1.21 5.65
N ARG A 78 -10.46 2.31 5.03
CA ARG A 78 -10.99 2.31 3.67
C ARG A 78 -9.92 2.10 2.60
N PRO A 79 -10.00 1.03 1.79
CA PRO A 79 -9.07 0.83 0.69
C PRO A 79 -9.20 1.91 -0.38
N PHE A 80 -8.09 2.20 -1.06
CA PHE A 80 -8.09 3.15 -2.16
C PHE A 80 -7.02 2.81 -3.20
N VAL A 81 -7.25 3.28 -4.43
CA VAL A 81 -6.29 3.20 -5.53
C VAL A 81 -5.65 4.56 -5.73
N PHE A 82 -4.34 4.56 -5.94
CA PHE A 82 -3.62 5.77 -6.30
C PHE A 82 -2.53 5.46 -7.32
N ARG A 83 -2.18 6.51 -8.08
CA ARG A 83 -1.04 6.49 -8.99
C ARG A 83 0.09 7.32 -8.38
N HIS A 84 1.26 6.72 -8.21
CA HIS A 84 2.49 7.39 -7.81
C HIS A 84 3.32 7.68 -9.06
N ILE A 85 3.52 8.97 -9.35
CA ILE A 85 4.42 9.40 -10.41
C ILE A 85 5.79 9.65 -9.78
N TYR A 86 6.74 8.77 -10.05
CA TYR A 86 8.13 9.02 -9.69
C TYR A 86 8.66 10.18 -10.53
N ASN A 87 9.25 11.19 -9.89
CA ASN A 87 10.00 12.23 -10.59
C ASN A 87 11.30 11.60 -11.12
N LYS A 88 11.24 10.97 -12.30
CA LYS A 88 12.46 10.64 -13.05
C LYS A 88 13.05 11.97 -13.49
N GLY A 89 13.99 12.49 -12.71
CA GLY A 89 14.69 13.75 -13.00
C GLY A 89 15.06 13.82 -14.47
N THR A 90 14.63 14.89 -15.14
CA THR A 90 15.05 15.22 -16.49
C THR A 90 16.54 15.53 -16.45
N ASP A 91 17.39 14.52 -16.58
CA ASP A 91 18.78 14.76 -16.94
C ASP A 91 19.23 13.77 -18.00
N LYS A 92 19.16 14.22 -19.26
CA LYS A 92 19.65 13.47 -20.42
C LYS A 92 21.17 13.62 -20.62
N HIS A 93 21.92 14.19 -19.66
CA HIS A 93 23.35 14.49 -19.85
C HIS A 93 24.27 14.15 -18.65
N ALA A 94 23.88 13.26 -17.73
CA ALA A 94 24.78 12.87 -16.65
C ALA A 94 25.46 11.52 -16.95
N ALA A 95 26.77 11.58 -17.25
CA ALA A 95 27.67 10.44 -17.38
C ALA A 95 27.64 9.54 -16.11
N PRO A 96 28.00 8.24 -16.22
CA PRO A 96 27.83 7.27 -15.15
C PRO A 96 28.93 7.46 -14.09
N HIS A 97 28.73 8.40 -13.19
CA HIS A 97 29.48 8.46 -11.95
C HIS A 97 28.64 7.87 -10.83
N LEU A 98 28.99 6.63 -10.50
CA LEU A 98 28.83 6.01 -9.20
C LEU A 98 28.98 7.09 -8.12
N LEU A 99 27.92 7.33 -7.36
CA LEU A 99 27.84 7.86 -5.99
C LEU A 99 26.52 8.64 -5.84
N GLY A 100 25.59 8.11 -5.03
CA GLY A 100 24.44 8.88 -4.57
C GLY A 100 23.10 8.51 -5.19
N ALA A 101 22.74 7.22 -5.22
CA ALA A 101 21.32 6.83 -5.34
C ALA A 101 20.55 7.08 -4.02
N LEU A 102 20.70 8.29 -3.47
CA LEU A 102 19.84 8.86 -2.43
C LEU A 102 18.93 9.87 -3.13
N PHE A 103 18.26 9.46 -4.21
CA PHE A 103 17.38 10.34 -4.97
C PHE A 103 16.03 10.45 -4.25
N ASP A 104 16.00 11.42 -3.33
CA ASP A 104 14.88 12.27 -2.91
C ASP A 104 13.48 11.63 -2.92
N GLN A 105 13.20 10.80 -1.90
CA GLN A 105 11.86 10.28 -1.59
C GLN A 105 10.88 11.38 -1.10
N PHE A 106 11.32 12.64 -1.04
CA PHE A 106 10.54 13.79 -0.53
C PHE A 106 10.10 14.77 -1.62
N GLN A 107 10.36 14.47 -2.90
CA GLN A 107 9.81 15.27 -4.00
C GLN A 107 8.29 15.09 -4.07
N SER A 108 7.56 16.20 -4.01
CA SER A 108 6.10 16.20 -4.17
C SER A 108 5.72 15.67 -5.56
N PRO A 109 4.66 14.85 -5.70
CA PRO A 109 4.23 14.32 -6.99
C PRO A 109 4.02 15.45 -8.00
N ILE A 110 4.55 15.29 -9.22
CA ILE A 110 4.39 16.26 -10.33
C ILE A 110 2.91 16.52 -10.67
N ASP A 111 2.01 15.59 -10.33
CA ASP A 111 0.58 15.77 -10.51
C ASP A 111 -0.20 15.09 -9.37
N PRO A 112 -0.77 15.84 -8.41
CA PRO A 112 -1.59 15.29 -7.34
C PRO A 112 -2.92 14.70 -7.85
N ASP A 113 -3.32 15.04 -9.07
CA ASP A 113 -4.58 14.63 -9.70
C ASP A 113 -4.39 13.64 -10.84
N ALA A 114 -3.20 13.08 -10.99
CA ALA A 114 -2.87 12.00 -11.91
C ALA A 114 -4.00 10.95 -11.92
N THR A 115 -4.91 11.08 -12.88
CA THR A 115 -6.17 10.32 -12.88
C THR A 115 -5.80 8.84 -12.95
N VAL A 116 -6.39 8.06 -12.05
CA VAL A 116 -6.27 6.61 -12.10
C VAL A 116 -7.24 6.16 -13.18
N ASP A 117 -6.75 5.54 -14.25
CA ASP A 117 -7.61 5.03 -15.32
C ASP A 117 -8.63 4.02 -14.76
N ASP A 118 -9.83 4.00 -15.31
CA ASP A 118 -10.94 3.12 -14.88
C ASP A 118 -10.54 1.64 -14.87
N MET A 119 -9.67 1.23 -15.80
CA MET A 119 -9.11 -0.12 -15.86
C MET A 119 -8.44 -0.52 -14.53
N TRP A 120 -7.69 0.39 -13.91
CA TRP A 120 -7.02 0.13 -12.64
C TRP A 120 -7.99 0.11 -11.47
N VAL A 121 -9.05 0.92 -11.53
CA VAL A 121 -10.13 0.90 -10.53
C VAL A 121 -10.86 -0.45 -10.56
N GLU A 122 -11.21 -0.93 -11.76
CA GLU A 122 -11.83 -2.24 -11.98
C GLU A 122 -10.92 -3.38 -11.50
N GLN A 123 -9.64 -3.36 -11.87
CA GLN A 123 -8.68 -4.35 -11.40
C GLN A 123 -8.55 -4.35 -9.87
N ALA A 124 -8.52 -3.17 -9.25
CA ALA A 124 -8.46 -3.06 -7.80
C ALA A 124 -9.72 -3.60 -7.11
N ARG A 125 -10.91 -3.34 -7.66
CA ARG A 125 -12.17 -3.92 -7.17
C ARG A 125 -12.16 -5.44 -7.24
N ASN A 126 -11.64 -6.01 -8.33
CA ASN A 126 -11.55 -7.46 -8.50
C ASN A 126 -10.62 -8.10 -7.46
N VAL A 127 -9.43 -7.53 -7.26
CA VAL A 127 -8.51 -7.97 -6.20
C VAL A 127 -9.16 -7.86 -4.83
N LEU A 128 -9.82 -6.74 -4.55
CA LEU A 128 -10.43 -6.49 -3.26
C LEU A 128 -11.56 -7.49 -2.97
N ASN A 129 -12.39 -7.80 -3.97
CA ASN A 129 -13.45 -8.78 -3.83
C ASN A 129 -12.93 -10.21 -3.60
N GLU A 130 -11.82 -10.59 -4.25
CA GLU A 130 -11.13 -11.87 -4.03
C GLU A 130 -10.67 -12.01 -2.57
N VAL A 131 -9.96 -10.98 -2.09
CA VAL A 131 -9.43 -10.90 -0.73
C VAL A 131 -10.54 -10.89 0.32
N GLU A 132 -11.59 -10.10 0.10
CA GLU A 132 -12.75 -10.08 0.99
C GLU A 132 -13.44 -11.44 1.08
N THR A 133 -13.58 -12.12 -0.06
CA THR A 133 -14.26 -13.41 -0.11
C THR A 133 -13.46 -14.47 0.62
N GLY A 134 -12.13 -14.50 0.47
CA GLY A 134 -11.30 -15.49 1.15
C GLY A 134 -11.01 -15.19 2.63
N TYR A 135 -11.09 -13.92 3.08
CA TYR A 135 -10.85 -13.57 4.48
C TYR A 135 -12.11 -13.67 5.35
N LEU A 136 -13.30 -13.42 4.78
CA LEU A 136 -14.57 -13.37 5.52
C LEU A 136 -15.32 -14.71 5.56
N HIS A 137 -14.82 -15.76 4.91
CA HIS A 137 -15.37 -17.12 4.93
C HIS A 137 -14.49 -18.03 5.79
#